data_AF-A0A150M4K6-F1
#
_entry.id   AF-A0A150M4K6-F1
#
_cell.length_a   1.000
_cell.length_b   1.000
_cell.length_c   1.000
_cell.angle_alpha   90.00
_cell.angle_beta   90.00
_cell.angle_gamma   90.00
#
_symmetry.space_group_name_H-M   'P 1'
#
loop_
_entity.id
_entity.type
_entity.pdbx_description
1 polymer ?
#
loop_
_entity_poly.entity_id
_entity_poly.type
_entity_poly.pdbx_seq_one_letter_code
_entity_poly.pdbx_strand_id
1 'polypeptide(L)'
;MAGYKIAGFNALGLRLISGICAMLTIIIVAIFVKKNFGNLASLLSMLTLSTSIQFIINHCARTGDADSLFVFLFTAAILSLLLSVKNDKWLYVSGLAFSFAFLTKSWHAGNIAIIMGLYLIVTGKYKRLSYKKWITLCLCMIVPILIWAVVRYQYDGFTFFKNMVAYDLLLRSTVPIEGHVGDESYYAIILCRFYFLWLAILLGMILFYNFYKNVSFDMLMMYKILCKAFY
;
A
#
# COMPACT_ATOMS: atom_id res chain seq x y z
N MET A 1 8.54 4.20 -21.69
CA MET A 1 8.74 3.66 -23.05
C MET A 1 7.75 2.57 -23.45
N ALA A 2 7.42 1.59 -22.58
CA ALA A 2 6.48 0.52 -22.94
C ALA A 2 5.11 1.04 -23.42
N GLY A 3 4.52 2.02 -22.73
CA GLY A 3 3.25 2.62 -23.14
C GLY A 3 3.30 3.28 -24.54
N TYR A 4 4.39 3.99 -24.84
CA TYR A 4 4.61 4.57 -26.18
C TYR A 4 4.77 3.52 -27.28
N LYS A 5 5.39 2.37 -26.99
CA LYS A 5 5.50 1.27 -27.97
C LYS A 5 4.15 0.66 -28.31
N ILE A 6 3.22 0.62 -27.36
CA ILE A 6 1.90 -0.03 -27.52
C ILE A 6 0.87 0.92 -28.12
N ALA A 7 0.83 2.17 -27.65
CA ALA A 7 -0.23 3.13 -27.95
C ALA A 7 0.23 4.34 -28.79
N GLY A 8 1.51 4.37 -29.19
CA GLY A 8 2.10 5.46 -29.95
C GLY A 8 2.57 6.63 -29.08
N PHE A 9 3.31 7.55 -29.69
CA PHE A 9 3.85 8.74 -29.02
C PHE A 9 2.76 9.82 -28.88
N ASN A 10 1.88 9.64 -27.91
CA ASN A 10 0.79 10.56 -27.59
C ASN A 10 0.47 10.54 -26.09
N ALA A 11 -0.49 11.36 -25.66
CA ALA A 11 -0.91 11.44 -24.25
C ALA A 11 -1.46 10.10 -23.71
N LEU A 12 -2.06 9.26 -24.55
CA LEU A 12 -2.55 7.94 -24.16
C LEU A 12 -1.38 6.98 -23.90
N GLY A 13 -0.37 6.96 -24.78
CA GLY A 13 0.85 6.16 -24.60
C GLY A 13 1.65 6.53 -23.36
N LEU A 14 1.63 7.81 -22.95
CA LEU A 14 2.23 8.25 -21.68
C LEU A 14 1.46 7.71 -20.47
N ARG A 15 0.12 7.78 -20.49
CA ARG A 15 -0.76 7.46 -19.35
C ARG A 15 -1.16 5.99 -19.26
N LEU A 16 -0.88 5.19 -20.29
CA LEU A 16 -1.36 3.81 -20.38
C LEU A 16 -0.91 2.96 -19.18
N ILE A 17 0.38 3.02 -18.84
CA ILE A 17 0.96 2.20 -17.77
C ILE A 17 0.44 2.63 -16.39
N SER A 18 0.30 3.93 -16.14
CA SER A 18 -0.26 4.44 -14.87
C SER A 18 -1.71 3.98 -14.70
N GLY A 19 -2.51 4.08 -15.77
CA GLY A 19 -3.90 3.61 -15.78
C GLY A 19 -4.02 2.10 -15.52
N ILE A 20 -3.18 1.29 -16.16
CA ILE A 20 -3.13 -0.17 -15.94
C ILE A 20 -2.76 -0.49 -14.49
N CYS A 21 -1.73 0.16 -13.93
CA CYS A 21 -1.31 -0.09 -12.55
C CYS A 21 -2.40 0.29 -11.54
N ALA A 22 -3.10 1.40 -11.76
CA ALA A 22 -4.23 1.80 -10.92
C ALA A 22 -5.37 0.78 -10.99
N MET A 23 -5.71 0.30 -12.19
CA MET A 23 -6.74 -0.73 -12.38
C MET A 23 -6.34 -2.06 -11.72
N LEU A 24 -5.09 -2.49 -11.90
CA LEU A 24 -4.57 -3.69 -11.25
C LEU A 24 -4.64 -3.56 -9.72
N THR A 25 -4.34 -2.38 -9.16
CA THR A 25 -4.46 -2.11 -7.73
C THR A 25 -5.88 -2.35 -7.23
N ILE A 26 -6.89 -1.82 -7.92
CA ILE A 26 -8.32 -2.04 -7.58
C ILE A 26 -8.65 -3.54 -7.61
N ILE A 27 -8.20 -4.25 -8.65
CA ILE A 27 -8.47 -5.69 -8.83
C ILE A 27 -7.83 -6.53 -7.73
N ILE A 28 -6.55 -6.31 -7.40
CA ILE A 28 -5.87 -7.12 -6.37
C ILE A 28 -6.48 -6.90 -4.98
N VAL A 29 -6.89 -5.66 -4.66
CA VAL A 29 -7.59 -5.34 -3.42
C VAL A 29 -8.95 -6.02 -3.39
N ALA A 30 -9.72 -5.93 -4.48
CA ALA A 30 -11.02 -6.58 -4.59
C ALA A 30 -10.93 -8.11 -4.40
N ILE A 31 -9.99 -8.76 -5.08
CA ILE A 31 -9.78 -10.21 -4.94
C ILE A 31 -9.41 -10.58 -3.50
N PHE A 32 -8.50 -9.82 -2.88
CA PHE A 32 -8.10 -10.06 -1.51
C PHE A 32 -9.27 -9.88 -0.54
N VAL A 33 -10.03 -8.79 -0.66
CA VAL A 33 -11.17 -8.50 0.21
C VAL A 33 -12.28 -9.52 0.01
N LYS A 34 -12.61 -9.88 -1.23
CA LYS A 34 -13.61 -10.91 -1.55
C LYS A 34 -13.28 -12.24 -0.87
N LYS A 35 -12.01 -12.66 -0.91
CA LYS A 35 -11.57 -13.95 -0.35
C LYS A 35 -11.59 -13.98 1.19
N ASN A 36 -11.42 -12.84 1.86
CA ASN A 36 -11.33 -12.81 3.33
C ASN A 36 -12.59 -12.26 4.02
N PHE A 37 -13.38 -11.42 3.34
CA PHE A 37 -14.50 -10.67 3.94
C PHE A 37 -15.80 -10.73 3.12
N GLY A 38 -15.81 -11.41 1.95
CA GLY A 38 -17.01 -11.64 1.14
C GLY A 38 -17.29 -10.58 0.07
N ASN A 39 -18.38 -10.81 -0.70
CA ASN A 39 -18.69 -10.06 -1.92
C ASN A 39 -19.00 -8.58 -1.65
N LEU A 40 -19.77 -8.28 -0.59
CA LEU A 40 -20.19 -6.91 -0.29
C LEU A 40 -18.99 -6.04 0.11
N ALA A 41 -18.09 -6.55 0.95
CA ALA A 41 -16.85 -5.87 1.30
C ALA A 41 -15.97 -5.60 0.07
N SER A 42 -15.89 -6.57 -0.86
CA SER A 42 -15.16 -6.40 -2.13
C SER A 42 -15.74 -5.26 -2.97
N LEU A 43 -17.07 -5.23 -3.14
CA LEU A 43 -17.74 -4.16 -3.89
C LEU A 43 -17.50 -2.79 -3.27
N LEU A 44 -17.61 -2.69 -1.93
CA LEU A 44 -17.31 -1.45 -1.22
C LEU A 44 -15.86 -1.01 -1.43
N SER A 45 -14.89 -1.92 -1.32
CA SER A 45 -13.47 -1.58 -1.54
C SER A 45 -13.19 -1.08 -2.97
N MET A 46 -13.84 -1.69 -3.98
CA MET A 46 -13.73 -1.25 -5.37
C MET A 46 -14.35 0.13 -5.56
N LEU A 47 -15.53 0.37 -4.98
CA LEU A 47 -16.23 1.65 -5.04
C LEU A 47 -15.41 2.75 -4.38
N THR A 48 -14.85 2.50 -3.19
CA THR A 48 -13.99 3.45 -2.47
C THR A 48 -12.77 3.85 -3.29
N LEU A 49 -12.03 2.88 -3.85
CA LEU A 49 -10.85 3.18 -4.66
C LEU A 49 -11.20 3.89 -5.96
N SER A 50 -12.28 3.48 -6.63
CA SER A 50 -12.67 4.04 -7.93
C SER A 50 -13.21 5.47 -7.83
N THR A 51 -13.73 5.86 -6.67
CA THR A 51 -14.25 7.22 -6.40
C THR A 51 -13.24 8.11 -5.65
N SER A 52 -12.10 7.56 -5.26
CA SER A 52 -11.04 8.33 -4.59
C SER A 52 -10.35 9.25 -5.59
N ILE A 53 -10.70 10.54 -5.56
CA ILE A 53 -10.16 11.57 -6.47
C ILE A 53 -8.63 11.60 -6.43
N GLN A 54 -8.03 11.48 -5.25
CA GLN A 54 -6.57 11.49 -5.11
C GLN A 54 -5.92 10.28 -5.80
N PHE A 55 -6.58 9.12 -5.80
CA PHE A 55 -6.05 7.91 -6.43
C PHE A 55 -6.21 7.91 -7.96
N ILE A 56 -7.26 8.52 -8.49
CA ILE A 56 -7.54 8.51 -9.94
C ILE A 56 -6.97 9.73 -10.66
N ILE A 57 -7.08 10.92 -10.06
CA ILE A 57 -6.84 12.19 -10.75
C ILE A 57 -5.51 12.81 -10.34
N ASN A 58 -5.22 12.91 -9.04
CA ASN A 58 -4.06 13.65 -8.56
C ASN A 58 -2.82 12.77 -8.51
N HIS A 59 -1.86 13.05 -9.39
CA HIS A 59 -0.54 12.42 -9.41
C HIS A 59 -0.55 10.88 -9.43
N CYS A 60 -1.49 10.30 -10.16
CA CYS A 60 -1.64 8.85 -10.20
C CYS A 60 -2.20 8.40 -11.56
N ALA A 61 -3.40 7.80 -11.61
CA ALA A 61 -3.84 7.03 -12.77
C ALA A 61 -3.88 7.85 -14.09
N ARG A 62 -4.35 9.10 -14.04
CA ARG A 62 -4.53 9.95 -15.24
C ARG A 62 -3.33 10.79 -15.65
N THR A 63 -2.34 11.00 -14.79
CA THR A 63 -1.25 11.96 -15.07
C THR A 63 -0.06 11.32 -15.78
N GLY A 64 0.06 9.98 -15.76
CA GLY A 64 1.22 9.27 -16.32
C GLY A 64 2.39 9.17 -15.35
N ASP A 65 2.13 9.40 -14.06
CA ASP A 65 3.17 9.45 -13.04
C ASP A 65 3.61 8.05 -12.60
N ALA A 66 4.86 7.95 -12.13
CA ALA A 66 5.43 6.73 -11.57
C ALA A 66 4.71 6.27 -10.29
N ASP A 67 3.95 7.16 -9.66
CA ASP A 67 3.23 6.95 -8.41
C ASP A 67 2.19 5.83 -8.51
N SER A 68 1.50 5.67 -9.65
CA SER A 68 0.55 4.55 -9.82
C SER A 68 1.23 3.19 -9.76
N LEU A 69 2.43 3.07 -10.36
CA LEU A 69 3.20 1.83 -10.30
C LEU A 69 3.73 1.59 -8.89
N PHE A 70 4.20 2.64 -8.21
CA PHE A 70 4.62 2.55 -6.81
C PHE A 70 3.47 2.11 -5.90
N VAL A 71 2.28 2.69 -6.02
CA VAL A 71 1.09 2.31 -5.22
C VAL A 71 0.68 0.87 -5.50
N PHE A 72 0.73 0.42 -6.75
CA PHE A 72 0.47 -0.99 -7.09
C PHE A 72 1.46 -1.94 -6.41
N LEU A 73 2.76 -1.66 -6.50
CA LEU A 73 3.80 -2.50 -5.90
C LEU A 73 3.75 -2.45 -4.37
N PHE A 74 3.49 -1.28 -3.79
CA PHE A 74 3.29 -1.10 -2.36
C PHE A 74 2.11 -1.94 -1.87
N THR A 75 0.94 -1.82 -2.51
CA THR A 75 -0.24 -2.60 -2.14
C THR A 75 -0.01 -4.10 -2.32
N ALA A 76 0.62 -4.52 -3.42
CA ALA A 76 0.99 -5.92 -3.63
C ALA A 76 1.94 -6.43 -2.52
N ALA A 77 2.91 -5.62 -2.08
CA ALA A 77 3.82 -5.96 -1.01
C ALA A 77 3.07 -6.16 0.32
N ILE A 78 2.17 -5.24 0.69
CA ILE A 78 1.38 -5.32 1.93
C ILE A 78 0.40 -6.50 1.90
N LEU A 79 -0.33 -6.70 0.80
CA LEU A 79 -1.26 -7.83 0.69
C LEU A 79 -0.52 -9.18 0.76
N SER A 80 0.64 -9.28 0.11
CA SER A 80 1.48 -10.49 0.20
C SER A 80 2.01 -10.71 1.61
N LEU A 81 2.38 -9.64 2.32
CA LEU A 81 2.79 -9.71 3.72
C LEU A 81 1.65 -10.25 4.61
N LEU A 82 0.42 -9.77 4.42
CA LEU A 82 -0.75 -10.28 5.13
C LEU A 82 -1.06 -11.75 4.80
N LEU A 83 -0.92 -12.14 3.52
CA LEU A 83 -1.08 -13.54 3.10
C LEU A 83 0.02 -14.46 3.64
N SER A 84 1.16 -13.91 4.06
CA SER A 84 2.25 -14.70 4.62
C SER A 84 1.82 -15.50 5.84
N VAL A 85 0.80 -15.05 6.60
CA VAL A 85 0.23 -15.82 7.73
C VAL A 85 -0.13 -17.24 7.32
N LYS A 86 -0.72 -17.41 6.13
CA LYS A 86 -1.17 -18.71 5.61
C LYS A 86 -0.03 -19.50 4.97
N ASN A 87 0.90 -18.82 4.30
CA ASN A 87 2.02 -19.46 3.62
C ASN A 87 3.21 -18.51 3.52
N ASP A 88 4.35 -18.92 4.06
CA ASP A 88 5.58 -18.11 4.08
C ASP A 88 6.10 -17.73 2.69
N LYS A 89 5.72 -18.46 1.62
CA LYS A 89 6.11 -18.10 0.24
C LYS A 89 5.67 -16.68 -0.14
N TRP A 90 4.55 -16.20 0.41
CA TRP A 90 4.09 -14.82 0.15
C TRP A 90 5.00 -13.76 0.78
N LEU A 91 5.82 -14.11 1.76
CA LEU A 91 6.84 -13.21 2.31
C LEU A 91 7.89 -12.87 1.24
N TYR A 92 8.27 -13.84 0.40
CA TYR A 92 9.21 -13.63 -0.70
C TYR A 92 8.61 -12.75 -1.80
N VAL A 93 7.33 -12.95 -2.10
CA VAL A 93 6.59 -12.08 -3.03
C VAL A 93 6.54 -10.64 -2.51
N SER A 94 6.33 -10.47 -1.20
CA SER A 94 6.39 -9.15 -0.56
C SER A 94 7.79 -8.51 -0.70
N GLY A 95 8.85 -9.29 -0.48
CA GLY A 95 10.23 -8.84 -0.67
C GLY A 95 10.56 -8.45 -2.12
N LEU A 96 10.10 -9.22 -3.10
CA LEU A 96 10.25 -8.89 -4.52
C LEU A 96 9.47 -7.62 -4.90
N ALA A 97 8.24 -7.48 -4.41
CA ALA A 97 7.42 -6.29 -4.65
C ALA A 97 8.06 -5.03 -4.04
N PHE A 98 8.65 -5.14 -2.84
CA PHE A 98 9.47 -4.09 -2.25
C PHE A 98 10.65 -3.71 -3.15
N SER A 99 11.38 -4.71 -3.65
CA SER A 99 12.53 -4.50 -4.53
C SER A 99 12.13 -3.70 -5.78
N PHE A 100 11.03 -4.07 -6.43
CA PHE A 100 10.51 -3.32 -7.57
C PHE A 100 9.99 -1.93 -7.18
N ALA A 101 9.35 -1.77 -6.01
CA ALA A 101 8.92 -0.45 -5.54
C ALA A 101 10.11 0.48 -5.26
N PHE A 102 11.24 -0.07 -4.80
CA PHE A 102 12.48 0.69 -4.65
C PHE A 102 13.00 1.15 -6.02
N LEU A 103 12.93 0.30 -7.05
CA LEU A 103 13.35 0.70 -8.40
C LEU A 103 12.46 1.80 -9.02
N THR A 104 11.25 2.02 -8.51
CA THR A 104 10.36 3.09 -9.01
C THR A 104 10.55 4.42 -8.29
N LYS A 105 10.59 4.42 -6.96
CA LYS A 105 10.64 5.66 -6.15
C LYS A 105 11.76 5.66 -5.10
N SER A 106 12.80 4.86 -5.31
CA SER A 106 13.98 4.72 -4.45
C SER A 106 13.61 4.57 -2.97
N TRP A 107 14.16 5.43 -2.11
CA TRP A 107 14.05 5.34 -0.66
C TRP A 107 12.63 5.52 -0.11
N HIS A 108 11.68 6.03 -0.89
CA HIS A 108 10.26 6.06 -0.48
C HIS A 108 9.72 4.64 -0.25
N ALA A 109 10.25 3.64 -0.94
CA ALA A 109 9.92 2.23 -0.72
C ALA A 109 10.38 1.72 0.66
N GLY A 110 11.30 2.42 1.33
CA GLY A 110 11.79 2.06 2.67
C GLY A 110 10.66 1.88 3.69
N ASN A 111 9.55 2.61 3.53
CA ASN A 111 8.34 2.42 4.33
C ASN A 111 7.80 0.98 4.30
N ILE A 112 7.88 0.30 3.15
CA ILE A 112 7.46 -1.10 3.03
C ILE A 112 8.37 -2.01 3.88
N ALA A 113 9.68 -1.79 3.86
CA ALA A 113 10.63 -2.56 4.66
C ALA A 113 10.40 -2.34 6.16
N ILE A 114 10.11 -1.10 6.58
CA ILE A 114 9.76 -0.77 7.97
C ILE A 114 8.48 -1.51 8.37
N ILE A 115 7.41 -1.44 7.57
CA ILE A 115 6.14 -2.15 7.84
C ILE A 115 6.38 -3.66 7.91
N MET A 116 7.20 -4.21 7.02
CA MET A 116 7.55 -5.63 7.02
C MET A 116 8.29 -6.05 8.29
N GLY A 117 9.28 -5.25 8.73
CA GLY A 117 10.00 -5.48 9.98
C GLY A 117 9.07 -5.43 11.19
N LEU A 118 8.26 -4.38 11.31
CA LEU A 118 7.26 -4.23 12.38
C LEU A 118 6.27 -5.39 12.40
N TYR A 119 5.76 -5.79 11.24
CA TYR A 119 4.87 -6.94 11.11
C TYR A 119 5.52 -8.23 11.61
N LEU A 120 6.78 -8.50 11.23
CA LEU A 120 7.49 -9.69 11.67
C LEU A 120 7.72 -9.68 13.19
N ILE A 121 8.02 -8.52 13.77
CA ILE A 121 8.19 -8.33 15.22
C ILE A 121 6.87 -8.58 15.95
N VAL A 122 5.80 -7.88 15.57
CA VAL A 122 4.47 -7.95 16.22
C VAL A 122 3.89 -9.36 16.13
N THR A 123 4.04 -10.04 15.00
CA THR A 123 3.55 -11.42 14.83
C THR A 123 4.47 -12.48 15.46
N GLY A 124 5.67 -12.10 15.93
CA GLY A 124 6.69 -13.01 16.42
C GLY A 124 7.25 -13.97 15.36
N LYS A 125 6.91 -13.78 14.07
CA LYS A 125 7.32 -14.65 12.98
C LYS A 125 8.83 -14.67 12.77
N TYR A 126 9.53 -13.58 13.10
CA TYR A 126 10.99 -13.48 12.96
C TYR A 126 11.74 -14.64 13.65
N LYS A 127 11.22 -15.14 14.79
CA LYS A 127 11.80 -16.28 15.53
C LYS A 127 11.50 -17.64 14.90
N ARG A 128 10.43 -17.74 14.12
CA ARG A 128 9.95 -19.01 13.51
C ARG A 128 10.54 -19.24 12.12
N LEU A 129 11.07 -18.20 11.49
CA LEU A 129 11.70 -18.26 10.18
C LEU A 129 13.06 -18.96 10.28
N SER A 130 13.20 -20.07 9.57
CA SER A 130 14.50 -20.73 9.37
C SER A 130 15.48 -19.79 8.66
N TYR A 131 16.76 -19.94 8.96
CA TYR A 131 17.86 -19.23 8.30
C TYR A 131 17.77 -19.25 6.77
N LYS A 132 17.39 -20.39 6.16
CA LYS A 132 17.21 -20.50 4.70
C LYS A 132 16.12 -19.54 4.19
N LYS A 133 15.01 -19.42 4.92
CA LYS A 133 13.90 -18.52 4.55
C LYS A 133 14.30 -17.05 4.67
N TRP A 134 15.10 -16.72 5.70
CA TRP A 134 15.69 -15.39 5.83
C TRP A 134 16.59 -15.04 4.64
N ILE A 135 17.49 -15.94 4.25
CA ILE A 135 18.33 -15.73 3.06
C ILE A 135 17.47 -15.52 1.82
N THR A 136 16.46 -16.38 1.58
CA THR A 136 15.58 -16.24 0.41
C THR A 136 14.86 -14.90 0.40
N LEU A 137 14.35 -14.43 1.55
CA LEU A 137 13.73 -13.11 1.66
C LEU A 137 14.72 -11.99 1.33
N CYS A 138 15.91 -12.02 1.92
CA CYS A 138 16.95 -11.03 1.66
C CYS A 138 17.36 -11.02 0.18
N LEU A 139 17.52 -12.19 -0.44
CA LEU A 139 17.81 -12.30 -1.88
C LEU A 139 16.69 -11.68 -2.73
N CYS A 140 15.43 -11.98 -2.43
CA CYS A 140 14.28 -11.38 -3.11
C CYS A 140 14.25 -9.85 -3.01
N MET A 141 14.64 -9.29 -1.86
CA MET A 141 14.67 -7.83 -1.67
C MET A 141 15.87 -7.18 -2.37
N ILE A 142 17.04 -7.79 -2.25
CA ILE A 142 18.32 -7.14 -2.56
C ILE A 142 18.76 -7.41 -4.00
N VAL A 143 18.57 -8.63 -4.53
CA VAL A 143 19.12 -9.02 -5.84
C VAL A 143 18.64 -8.10 -6.97
N PRO A 144 17.34 -7.78 -7.13
CA PRO A 144 16.91 -6.90 -8.22
C PRO A 144 17.45 -5.47 -8.07
N ILE A 145 17.58 -4.96 -6.83
CA ILE A 145 18.20 -3.65 -6.55
C ILE A 145 19.67 -3.68 -6.93
N LEU A 146 20.41 -4.72 -6.54
CA LEU A 146 21.84 -4.83 -6.84
C LEU A 146 22.11 -4.95 -8.34
N ILE A 147 21.31 -5.74 -9.07
CA ILE A 147 21.44 -5.86 -10.52
C ILE A 147 21.32 -4.48 -11.17
N TRP A 148 20.28 -3.72 -10.81
CA TRP A 148 20.12 -2.35 -11.30
C TRP A 148 21.27 -1.45 -10.85
N ALA A 149 21.71 -1.53 -9.59
CA ALA A 149 22.77 -0.69 -9.05
C ALA A 149 24.11 -0.92 -9.77
N VAL A 150 24.47 -2.17 -10.06
CA VAL A 150 25.69 -2.51 -10.81
C VAL A 150 25.62 -1.94 -12.22
N VAL A 151 24.49 -2.10 -12.92
CA VAL A 151 24.31 -1.52 -14.26
C VAL A 151 24.36 0.01 -14.19
N ARG A 152 23.71 0.63 -13.21
CA ARG A 152 23.68 2.09 -13.03
C ARG A 152 25.07 2.65 -12.73
N TYR A 153 25.86 1.93 -11.94
CA TYR A 153 27.22 2.31 -11.57
C TYR A 153 28.14 2.48 -12.78
N GLN A 154 27.94 1.71 -13.85
CA GLN A 154 28.77 1.79 -15.07
C GLN A 154 28.69 3.14 -15.78
N TYR A 155 27.62 3.92 -15.57
CA TYR A 155 27.41 5.20 -16.24
C TYR A 155 27.92 6.40 -15.43
N ASP A 156 27.62 6.44 -14.13
CA ASP A 156 27.85 7.62 -13.29
C ASP A 156 28.65 7.33 -12.01
N GLY A 157 29.15 6.10 -11.86
CA GLY A 157 29.90 5.65 -10.70
C GLY A 157 29.16 5.88 -9.38
N PHE A 158 29.91 6.28 -8.34
CA PHE A 158 29.34 6.58 -7.03
C PHE A 158 28.58 7.90 -6.94
N THR A 159 28.76 8.81 -7.91
CA THR A 159 28.15 10.15 -7.86
C THR A 159 26.63 10.06 -7.84
N PHE A 160 26.06 9.17 -8.66
CA PHE A 160 24.63 8.93 -8.68
C PHE A 160 24.08 8.49 -7.31
N PHE A 161 24.73 7.51 -6.67
CA PHE A 161 24.30 7.00 -5.36
C PHE A 161 24.46 8.03 -4.25
N LYS A 162 25.54 8.83 -4.29
CA LYS A 162 25.73 9.94 -3.35
C LYS A 162 24.58 10.95 -3.45
N ASN A 163 24.20 11.34 -4.67
CA ASN A 163 23.09 12.26 -4.88
C ASN A 163 21.74 11.64 -4.49
N MET A 164 21.52 10.36 -4.80
CA MET A 164 20.31 9.63 -4.42
C MET A 164 20.10 9.57 -2.89
N VAL A 165 21.18 9.56 -2.10
CA VAL A 165 21.08 9.58 -0.64
C VAL A 165 21.06 11.01 -0.09
N ALA A 166 22.01 11.85 -0.50
CA ALA A 166 22.17 13.19 0.07
C ALA A 166 21.02 14.13 -0.35
N TYR A 167 20.64 14.11 -1.62
CA TYR A 167 19.61 14.99 -2.16
C TYR A 167 18.22 14.35 -2.08
N ASP A 168 18.04 13.20 -2.73
CA ASP A 168 16.70 12.61 -2.89
C ASP A 168 16.12 12.03 -1.59
N LEU A 169 16.97 11.60 -0.64
CA LEU A 169 16.53 11.09 0.65
C LEU A 169 16.68 12.16 1.75
N LEU A 170 17.90 12.62 2.05
CA LEU A 170 18.14 13.47 3.22
C LEU A 170 17.59 14.89 3.02
N LEU A 171 17.95 15.56 1.92
CA LEU A 171 17.50 16.94 1.68
C LEU A 171 15.97 17.01 1.51
N ARG A 172 15.38 16.13 0.69
CA ARG A 172 13.92 16.07 0.49
C ARG A 172 13.11 15.70 1.75
N SER A 173 13.71 15.01 2.73
CA SER A 173 13.01 14.68 3.99
C SER A 173 13.16 15.75 5.07
N THR A 174 14.08 16.70 4.90
CA THR A 174 14.45 17.66 5.95
C THR A 174 13.96 19.07 5.64
N VAL A 175 13.94 19.46 4.37
CA VAL A 175 13.61 20.82 3.95
C VAL A 175 12.60 20.77 2.80
N PRO A 176 11.56 21.63 2.81
CA PRO A 176 10.71 21.82 1.64
C PRO A 176 11.55 22.40 0.50
N ILE A 177 11.86 21.57 -0.49
CA ILE A 177 12.59 21.96 -1.70
C ILE A 177 11.64 21.99 -2.91
N GLU A 178 12.06 22.52 -4.05
CA GLU A 178 11.27 22.53 -5.30
C GLU A 178 9.90 23.26 -5.19
N GLY A 179 9.78 24.24 -4.29
CA GLY A 179 8.55 25.04 -4.13
C GLY A 179 7.40 24.30 -3.42
N HIS A 180 7.68 23.18 -2.76
CA HIS A 180 6.69 22.49 -1.95
C HIS A 180 6.33 23.33 -0.72
N VAL A 181 5.03 23.50 -0.47
CA VAL A 181 4.50 24.24 0.68
C VAL A 181 3.60 23.30 1.48
N GLY A 182 3.88 23.16 2.78
CA GLY A 182 3.09 22.34 3.69
C GLY A 182 3.70 22.35 5.08
N ASP A 183 2.85 22.55 6.08
CA ASP A 183 3.18 22.44 7.50
C ASP A 183 2.94 21.00 8.00
N GLU A 184 3.12 20.76 9.29
CA GLU A 184 2.90 19.44 9.91
C GLU A 184 1.46 18.91 9.71
N SER A 185 0.48 19.82 9.55
CA SER A 185 -0.93 19.47 9.37
C SER A 185 -1.31 19.14 7.91
N TYR A 186 -0.40 19.39 6.96
CA TYR A 186 -0.65 19.26 5.51
C TYR A 186 -1.28 17.93 5.11
N TYR A 187 -0.71 16.80 5.54
CA TYR A 187 -1.21 15.48 5.18
C TYR A 187 -2.56 15.16 5.83
N ALA A 188 -2.82 15.66 7.05
CA ALA A 188 -4.12 15.51 7.71
C ALA A 188 -5.20 16.31 6.96
N ILE A 189 -4.88 17.53 6.52
CA ILE A 189 -5.78 18.37 5.72
C ILE A 189 -6.08 17.71 4.38
N ILE A 190 -5.07 17.17 3.67
CA ILE A 190 -5.27 16.46 2.40
C ILE A 190 -6.15 15.23 2.61
N LEU A 191 -5.87 14.43 3.64
CA LEU A 191 -6.66 13.24 3.93
C LEU A 191 -8.12 13.60 4.16
N CYS A 192 -8.39 14.58 5.02
CA CYS A 192 -9.75 15.06 5.27
C CYS A 192 -10.38 15.62 3.99
N ARG A 193 -9.69 16.47 3.24
CA ARG A 193 -10.22 17.13 2.03
C ARG A 193 -10.64 16.15 0.95
N PHE A 194 -9.80 15.14 0.66
CA PHE A 194 -10.05 14.23 -0.47
C PHE A 194 -10.78 12.95 -0.08
N TYR A 195 -10.80 12.57 1.21
CA TYR A 195 -11.42 11.34 1.68
C TYR A 195 -12.55 11.57 2.69
N PHE A 196 -13.00 12.82 2.90
CA PHE A 196 -14.05 13.17 3.87
C PHE A 196 -15.26 12.24 3.81
N LEU A 197 -15.83 12.04 2.62
CA LEU A 197 -17.04 11.24 2.43
C LEU A 197 -16.84 9.78 2.87
N TRP A 198 -15.69 9.19 2.53
CA TRP A 198 -15.36 7.81 2.93
C TRP A 198 -15.03 7.70 4.40
N LEU A 199 -14.39 8.70 4.99
CA LEU A 199 -14.15 8.77 6.44
C LEU A 199 -15.46 8.91 7.22
N ALA A 200 -16.40 9.73 6.74
CA ALA A 200 -17.73 9.89 7.33
C ALA A 200 -18.54 8.59 7.25
N ILE A 201 -18.53 7.91 6.10
CA ILE A 201 -19.16 6.59 5.94
C ILE A 201 -18.54 5.57 6.90
N LEU A 202 -17.21 5.51 6.99
CA LEU A 202 -16.50 4.61 7.90
C LEU A 202 -16.91 4.86 9.36
N LEU A 203 -16.92 6.12 9.79
CA LEU A 203 -17.35 6.52 11.13
C LEU A 203 -18.82 6.10 11.38
N GLY A 204 -19.71 6.37 10.43
CA GLY A 204 -21.12 5.97 10.50
C GLY A 204 -21.29 4.46 10.63
N MET A 205 -20.52 3.67 9.88
CA MET A 205 -20.53 2.21 9.99
C MET A 205 -20.03 1.71 11.35
N ILE A 206 -18.99 2.33 11.92
CA ILE A 206 -18.46 2.00 13.24
C ILE A 206 -19.50 2.32 14.33
N LEU A 207 -20.11 3.50 14.28
CA LEU A 207 -21.13 3.91 15.24
C LEU A 207 -22.36 3.02 15.17
N PHE A 208 -22.83 2.70 13.95
CA PHE A 208 -23.95 1.78 13.74
C PHE A 208 -23.64 0.38 14.27
N TYR A 209 -22.43 -0.14 14.01
CA TYR A 209 -21.99 -1.44 14.53
C TYR A 209 -21.96 -1.46 16.06
N ASN A 210 -21.41 -0.42 16.70
CA ASN A 210 -21.36 -0.31 18.15
C ASN A 210 -22.76 -0.19 18.77
N PHE A 211 -23.64 0.60 18.17
CA PHE A 211 -25.03 0.73 18.61
C PHE A 211 -25.78 -0.61 18.51
N TYR A 212 -25.68 -1.30 17.37
CA TYR A 212 -26.30 -2.61 17.19
C TYR A 212 -25.76 -3.66 18.17
N LYS A 213 -24.45 -3.65 18.42
CA LYS A 213 -23.81 -4.54 19.40
C LYS A 213 -24.30 -4.25 20.83
N ASN A 214 -24.45 -2.99 21.22
CA ASN A 214 -24.96 -2.61 22.54
C ASN A 214 -26.44 -3.01 22.70
N VAL A 215 -27.30 -2.70 21.71
CA VAL A 215 -28.73 -3.09 21.77
C VAL A 215 -28.92 -4.61 21.80
N SER A 216 -28.15 -5.36 21.02
CA SER A 216 -28.22 -6.83 21.05
C SER A 216 -27.72 -7.40 22.38
N PHE A 217 -26.73 -6.77 23.03
CA PHE A 217 -26.30 -7.14 24.38
C PHE A 217 -27.38 -6.87 25.44
N ASP A 218 -28.03 -5.70 25.38
CA ASP A 218 -29.10 -5.30 26.30
C ASP A 218 -30.33 -6.21 26.16
N MET A 219 -30.73 -6.55 24.93
CA MET A 219 -31.81 -7.50 24.65
C MET A 219 -31.51 -8.90 25.21
N LEU A 220 -30.26 -9.36 25.10
CA LEU A 220 -29.84 -10.65 25.65
C LEU A 220 -29.83 -10.64 27.20
N MET A 221 -29.53 -9.49 27.80
CA MET A 221 -29.60 -9.28 29.24
C MET A 221 -31.05 -9.25 29.74
N MET A 222 -31.94 -8.54 29.05
CA MET A 222 -33.38 -8.54 29.34
C MET A 222 -33.99 -9.94 29.25
N TYR A 223 -33.63 -10.71 28.21
CA TYR A 223 -34.11 -12.09 28.06
C TYR A 223 -33.67 -12.97 29.24
N LYS A 224 -32.42 -12.84 29.71
CA LYS A 224 -31.94 -13.57 30.89
C LYS A 224 -32.66 -13.17 32.18
N ILE A 225 -32.98 -11.89 32.36
CA ILE A 225 -33.74 -11.41 33.52
C ILE A 225 -35.17 -11.95 33.48
N LEU A 226 -35.84 -11.89 32.32
CA LEU A 226 -37.18 -12.45 32.14
C LEU A 226 -37.19 -13.97 32.37
N CYS A 227 -36.27 -14.73 31.79
CA CYS A 227 -36.18 -16.17 32.03
C CYS A 227 -35.93 -16.54 33.50
N LYS A 228 -35.30 -15.66 34.29
CA LYS A 228 -35.07 -15.88 35.72
C LYS A 228 -36.24 -15.46 36.61
N ALA A 229 -37.21 -14.72 36.07
CA ALA A 229 -38.43 -14.31 36.77
C ALA A 229 -39.58 -15.33 36.62
N PHE A 230 -39.44 -16.32 35.72
CA PHE A 230 -40.44 -17.36 35.43
C PHE A 230 -40.06 -18.77 35.95
N TYR A 231 -39.01 -18.87 36.78
CA TYR A 231 -38.63 -20.08 37.54
C TYR A 231 -38.46 -19.71 39.02
#